data_AF-V2Z3K6-F1
#
_entry.id   AF-V2Z3K6-F1
#
_cell.length_a   1.000
_cell.length_b   1.000
_cell.length_c   1.000
_cell.angle_alpha   90.00
_cell.angle_beta   90.00
_cell.angle_gamma   90.00
#
_symmetry.space_group_name_H-M   'P 1'
#
loop_
_entity.id
_entity.type
_entity.pdbx_description
1 polymer ?
#
loop_
_entity_poly.entity_id
_entity_poly.type
_entity_poly.pdbx_seq_one_letter_code
_entity_poly.pdbx_strand_id
1 'polypeptide(L)'
;MPGMSTHTVYINMTKCHENIKVYTVAMDGGDSLGTSETPGERNIPNNLLNLWASGSFSTTEACLEYHFMRHSGELGISNIVSYVNSAQSFRSNLSGASSSHVSGKLKNVTRWEKMESM
;
A
#
# COMPACT_ATOMS: atom_id res chain seq x y z
N MET A 1 -12.80 -31.47 -26.32
CA MET A 1 -12.54 -31.38 -24.87
C MET A 1 -13.37 -30.22 -24.35
N PRO A 2 -14.06 -30.33 -23.21
CA PRO A 2 -14.82 -29.20 -22.67
C PRO A 2 -13.87 -28.01 -22.48
N GLY A 3 -14.29 -26.81 -22.89
CA GLY A 3 -13.45 -25.61 -22.80
C GLY A 3 -13.28 -25.17 -21.35
N MET A 4 -12.05 -25.09 -20.86
CA MET A 4 -11.72 -24.57 -19.54
C MET A 4 -11.33 -23.09 -19.67
N SER A 5 -11.99 -22.20 -18.93
CA SER A 5 -11.57 -20.80 -18.75
C SER A 5 -10.91 -20.63 -17.38
N THR A 6 -9.92 -19.73 -17.30
CA THR A 6 -9.22 -19.39 -16.05
C THR A 6 -9.25 -17.88 -15.89
N HIS A 7 -9.60 -17.42 -14.68
CA HIS A 7 -9.64 -16.00 -14.33
C HIS A 7 -8.76 -15.75 -13.10
N THR A 8 -7.95 -14.69 -13.15
CA THR A 8 -7.09 -14.26 -12.04
C THR A 8 -7.60 -12.95 -11.47
N VAL A 9 -7.69 -12.86 -10.15
CA VAL A 9 -8.06 -11.64 -9.43
C VAL A 9 -6.84 -11.09 -8.71
N TYR A 10 -6.53 -9.81 -8.96
CA TYR A 10 -5.45 -9.10 -8.28
C TYR A 10 -6.03 -8.21 -7.17
N ILE A 11 -5.49 -8.33 -5.96
CA ILE A 11 -5.95 -7.59 -4.78
C ILE A 11 -4.81 -6.72 -4.27
N ASN A 12 -4.98 -5.40 -4.35
CA ASN A 12 -4.02 -4.44 -3.83
C ASN A 12 -3.92 -4.52 -2.32
N MET A 13 -2.69 -4.39 -1.81
CA MET A 13 -2.44 -4.31 -0.37
C MET A 13 -2.61 -2.87 0.07
N THR A 14 -3.51 -2.64 1.01
CA THR A 14 -3.87 -1.28 1.49
C THR A 14 -3.49 -1.04 2.94
N LYS A 15 -3.22 -2.10 3.69
CA LYS A 15 -2.76 -2.08 5.09
C LYS A 15 -1.47 -2.88 5.27
N CYS A 16 -0.78 -2.67 6.38
CA CYS A 16 0.43 -3.43 6.72
C CYS A 16 0.12 -4.89 7.06
N HIS A 17 -1.08 -5.18 7.56
CA HIS A 17 -1.60 -6.53 7.77
C HIS A 17 -3.03 -6.61 7.22
N GLU A 18 -3.31 -7.67 6.44
CA GLU A 18 -4.65 -7.90 5.88
C GLU A 18 -5.04 -9.37 5.98
N ASN A 19 -6.24 -9.60 6.52
CA ASN A 19 -6.99 -10.84 6.33
C ASN A 19 -7.80 -10.70 5.04
N ILE A 20 -7.62 -11.64 4.12
CA ILE A 20 -8.23 -11.66 2.80
C ILE A 20 -9.23 -12.81 2.75
N LYS A 21 -10.39 -12.54 2.17
CA LYS A 21 -11.35 -13.57 1.79
C LYS A 21 -11.77 -13.32 0.35
N VAL A 22 -11.52 -14.29 -0.52
CA VAL A 22 -12.04 -14.29 -1.89
C VAL A 22 -13.27 -15.20 -1.92
N TYR A 23 -14.42 -14.63 -2.23
CA TYR A 23 -15.65 -15.37 -2.48
C TYR A 23 -15.91 -15.42 -3.98
N THR A 24 -15.99 -16.63 -4.53
CA THR A 24 -16.24 -16.87 -5.95
C THR A 24 -17.62 -17.47 -6.13
N VAL A 25 -18.37 -16.95 -7.09
CA VAL A 25 -19.66 -17.51 -7.52
C VAL A 25 -19.60 -17.78 -9.00
N ALA A 26 -19.81 -19.04 -9.39
CA ALA A 26 -20.04 -19.41 -10.78
C ALA A 26 -21.54 -19.25 -11.07
N MET A 27 -21.87 -18.50 -12.12
CA MET A 27 -23.25 -18.30 -12.58
C MET A 27 -23.35 -18.52 -14.09
N ASP A 28 -24.47 -19.07 -14.54
CA ASP A 28 -24.84 -19.12 -15.96
C ASP A 28 -26.34 -18.82 -16.10
N GLY A 29 -26.71 -17.90 -16.99
CA GLY A 29 -28.11 -17.54 -17.22
C GLY A 29 -28.90 -16.98 -16.02
N GLY A 30 -28.23 -16.63 -14.91
CA GLY A 30 -28.86 -16.23 -13.65
C GLY A 30 -28.93 -17.34 -12.60
N ASP A 31 -28.58 -18.58 -12.95
CA ASP A 31 -28.50 -19.70 -12.03
C ASP A 31 -27.09 -19.83 -11.44
N SER A 32 -27.00 -20.10 -10.14
CA SER A 32 -25.70 -20.38 -9.49
C SER A 32 -25.29 -21.82 -9.76
N LEU A 33 -24.10 -21.99 -10.35
CA LEU A 33 -23.47 -23.28 -10.62
C LEU A 33 -22.63 -23.77 -9.43
N GLY A 34 -22.22 -22.86 -8.54
CA GLY A 34 -21.43 -23.18 -7.37
C GLY A 34 -20.77 -21.95 -6.74
N THR A 35 -20.32 -22.11 -5.50
CA THR A 35 -19.62 -21.09 -4.73
C THR A 35 -18.36 -21.66 -4.09
N SER A 36 -17.37 -20.81 -3.84
CA SER A 36 -16.15 -21.18 -3.12
C SER A 36 -15.62 -19.99 -2.32
N GLU A 37 -15.05 -20.27 -1.15
CA GLU A 37 -14.32 -19.31 -0.33
C GLU A 37 -12.85 -19.68 -0.26
N THR A 38 -11.98 -18.71 -0.51
CA THR A 38 -10.53 -18.85 -0.34
C THR A 38 -10.06 -17.82 0.69
N PRO A 39 -9.73 -18.24 1.93
CA PRO A 39 -9.12 -17.34 2.90
C PRO A 39 -7.63 -17.13 2.58
N GLY A 40 -7.09 -16.01 3.04
CA GLY A 40 -5.67 -15.71 3.00
C GLY A 40 -5.33 -14.66 4.04
N GLU A 41 -4.05 -14.53 4.35
CA GLU A 41 -3.52 -13.40 5.09
C GLU A 41 -2.23 -12.93 4.43
N ARG A 42 -1.89 -11.66 4.62
CA ARG A 42 -0.57 -11.16 4.26
C ARG A 42 -0.12 -10.06 5.20
N ASN A 43 1.19 -9.98 5.36
CA ASN A 43 1.88 -8.87 6.01
C ASN A 43 2.75 -8.15 5.00
N ILE A 44 2.95 -6.85 5.19
CA ILE A 44 3.93 -6.11 4.42
C ILE A 44 5.31 -6.72 4.69
N PRO A 45 6.18 -6.86 3.68
CA PRO A 45 7.53 -7.38 3.91
C PRO A 45 8.30 -6.58 4.96
N ASN A 46 8.90 -7.26 5.95
CA ASN A 46 9.60 -6.61 7.07
C ASN A 46 10.72 -5.67 6.60
N ASN A 47 11.41 -6.01 5.51
CA ASN A 47 12.45 -5.15 4.93
C ASN A 47 11.91 -3.80 4.44
N LEU A 48 10.64 -3.75 4.00
CA LEU A 48 9.99 -2.50 3.60
C LEU A 48 9.46 -1.75 4.82
N LEU A 49 8.85 -2.44 5.77
CA LEU A 49 8.36 -1.80 7.01
C LEU A 49 9.49 -1.13 7.79
N ASN A 50 10.66 -1.77 7.85
CA ASN A 50 11.85 -1.25 8.52
C ASN A 50 12.45 0.01 7.88
N LEU A 51 12.02 0.40 6.66
CA LEU A 51 12.40 1.69 6.05
C LEU A 51 11.64 2.87 6.68
N TRP A 52 10.54 2.60 7.39
CA TRP A 52 9.66 3.59 7.96
C TRP A 52 9.87 3.71 9.48
N ALA A 53 9.67 4.91 10.03
CA ALA A 53 9.70 5.14 11.46
C ALA A 53 8.28 5.35 12.00
N SER A 54 8.03 4.98 13.25
CA SER A 54 6.73 5.20 13.91
C SER A 54 6.37 6.67 14.08
N GLY A 55 7.33 7.58 13.98
CA GLY A 55 7.04 9.01 14.07
C GLY A 55 6.48 9.38 15.44
N SER A 56 5.35 10.07 15.45
CA SER A 56 4.56 10.35 16.65
C SER A 56 3.53 9.27 17.01
N PHE A 57 3.33 8.27 16.15
CA PHE A 57 2.37 7.18 16.31
C PHE A 57 2.87 6.11 17.29
N SER A 58 1.95 5.23 17.73
CA SER A 58 2.27 4.12 18.63
C SER A 58 3.07 3.01 17.96
N THR A 59 2.89 2.78 16.64
CA THR A 59 3.59 1.76 15.87
C THR A 59 4.03 2.25 14.50
N THR A 60 4.99 1.55 13.89
CA THR A 60 5.46 1.85 12.52
C THR A 60 4.36 1.60 11.49
N GLU A 61 3.57 0.54 11.67
CA GLU A 61 2.43 0.20 10.82
C GLU A 61 1.38 1.31 10.84
N ALA A 62 1.02 1.81 12.03
CA ALA A 62 0.03 2.89 12.15
C ALA A 62 0.47 4.18 11.45
N CYS A 63 1.76 4.50 11.55
CA CYS A 63 2.36 5.64 10.85
C CYS A 63 2.32 5.43 9.33
N LEU A 64 2.76 4.26 8.85
CA LEU A 64 2.82 3.94 7.43
C LEU A 64 1.42 3.91 6.79
N GLU A 65 0.45 3.27 7.41
CA GLU A 65 -0.94 3.22 6.93
C GLU A 65 -1.56 4.61 6.85
N TYR A 66 -1.31 5.46 7.86
CA TYR A 66 -1.77 6.84 7.85
C TYR A 66 -1.21 7.63 6.67
N HIS A 67 0.11 7.56 6.46
CA HIS A 67 0.77 8.28 5.36
C HIS A 67 0.34 7.75 3.99
N PHE A 68 0.22 6.43 3.85
CA PHE A 68 -0.31 5.81 2.64
C PHE A 68 -1.73 6.31 2.34
N MET A 69 -2.67 6.18 3.27
CA MET A 69 -4.06 6.61 3.07
C MET A 69 -4.17 8.10 2.73
N ARG A 70 -3.30 8.94 3.31
CA ARG A 70 -3.33 10.38 3.10
C ARG A 70 -2.75 10.79 1.74
N HIS A 71 -1.68 10.16 1.27
CA HIS A 71 -0.88 10.67 0.16
C HIS A 71 -0.84 9.76 -1.07
N SER A 72 -1.29 8.51 -0.98
CA SER A 72 -1.17 7.59 -2.11
C SER A 72 -2.01 8.03 -3.31
N GLY A 73 -3.15 8.69 -3.07
CA GLY A 73 -4.00 9.28 -4.12
C GLY A 73 -3.31 10.39 -4.91
N GLU A 74 -2.49 11.22 -4.24
CA GLU A 74 -1.69 12.28 -4.87
C GLU A 74 -0.64 11.70 -5.83
N LEU A 75 -0.22 10.45 -5.59
CA LEU A 75 0.78 9.73 -6.36
C LEU A 75 0.19 8.72 -7.36
N GLY A 76 -1.15 8.58 -7.41
CA GLY A 76 -1.81 7.53 -8.19
C GLY A 76 -1.47 6.10 -7.75
N ILE A 77 -1.01 5.92 -6.50
CA ILE A 77 -0.61 4.63 -5.95
C ILE A 77 -1.78 4.02 -5.17
N SER A 78 -2.12 2.77 -5.49
CA SER A 78 -3.20 2.02 -4.83
C SER A 78 -2.70 0.85 -3.97
N ASN A 79 -1.38 0.65 -3.90
CA ASN A 79 -0.75 -0.45 -3.18
C ASN A 79 0.34 0.07 -2.21
N ILE A 80 0.25 -0.31 -0.93
CA ILE A 80 1.14 0.17 0.13
C ILE A 80 2.61 -0.24 -0.07
N VAL A 81 2.87 -1.40 -0.69
CA VAL A 81 4.23 -1.83 -1.04
C VAL A 81 4.82 -0.89 -2.10
N SER A 82 4.05 -0.57 -3.14
CA SER A 82 4.47 0.40 -4.16
C SER A 82 4.71 1.78 -3.55
N TYR A 83 3.89 2.20 -2.59
CA TYR A 83 4.07 3.47 -1.89
C TYR A 83 5.39 3.53 -1.11
N VAL A 84 5.74 2.49 -0.35
CA VAL A 84 7.02 2.43 0.37
C VAL A 84 8.20 2.46 -0.61
N ASN A 85 8.14 1.73 -1.71
CA ASN A 85 9.18 1.74 -2.74
C ASN A 85 9.34 3.12 -3.39
N SER A 86 8.24 3.82 -3.68
CA SER A 86 8.27 5.20 -4.19
C SER A 86 8.89 6.15 -3.18
N ALA A 87 8.54 6.04 -1.90
CA ALA A 87 9.15 6.85 -0.83
C ALA A 87 10.66 6.56 -0.68
N GLN A 88 11.08 5.30 -0.79
CA GLN A 88 12.50 4.92 -0.78
C GLN A 88 13.26 5.52 -1.98
N SER A 89 12.64 5.47 -3.16
CA SER A 89 13.20 6.04 -4.39
C SER A 89 13.36 7.56 -4.26
N PHE A 90 12.35 8.24 -3.71
CA PHE A 90 12.40 9.67 -3.41
C PHE A 90 13.52 10.02 -2.43
N ARG A 91 13.62 9.28 -1.32
CA ARG A 91 14.71 9.46 -0.33
C ARG A 91 16.10 9.29 -0.93
N SER A 92 16.23 8.41 -1.92
CA SER A 92 17.50 8.13 -2.59
C SER A 92 17.89 9.20 -3.63
N ASN A 93 16.94 10.02 -4.08
CA ASN A 93 17.18 11.10 -5.03
C ASN A 93 16.39 12.38 -4.67
N LEU A 94 17.03 13.23 -3.86
CA LEU A 94 16.50 14.52 -3.43
C LEU A 94 16.82 15.67 -4.39
N SER A 95 17.40 15.39 -5.57
CA SER A 95 17.73 16.45 -6.53
C SER A 95 16.46 17.20 -6.95
N GLY A 96 16.47 18.53 -6.79
CA GLY A 96 15.33 19.40 -7.07
C GLY A 96 14.24 19.41 -5.99
N ALA A 97 14.43 18.71 -4.86
CA ALA A 97 13.53 18.81 -3.72
C ALA A 97 13.84 20.05 -2.88
N SER A 98 12.79 20.70 -2.37
CA SER A 98 12.90 21.69 -1.30
C SER A 98 12.95 20.99 0.06
N SER A 99 13.50 21.67 1.06
CA SER A 99 13.50 21.16 2.44
C SER A 99 13.06 22.23 3.43
N SER A 100 12.45 21.78 4.52
CA SER A 100 12.05 22.64 5.64
C SER A 100 12.14 21.88 6.96
N HIS A 101 12.42 22.60 8.05
CA HIS A 101 12.38 22.02 9.38
C HIS A 101 10.92 21.82 9.83
N VAL A 102 10.64 20.68 10.48
CA VAL A 102 9.33 20.39 11.06
C VAL A 102 9.45 20.40 12.57
N SER A 103 8.71 21.31 13.20
CA SER A 103 8.51 21.31 14.64
C SER A 103 7.51 20.22 15.03
N GLY A 104 7.77 19.53 16.15
CA GLY A 104 6.86 18.50 16.63
C GLY A 104 7.43 17.66 17.76
N LYS A 105 6.75 16.54 18.04
CA LYS A 105 7.14 15.56 19.08
C LYS A 105 8.54 14.99 18.86
N LEU A 106 8.94 14.81 17.60
CA LEU A 106 10.28 14.38 17.22
C LEU A 106 11.18 15.60 16.97
N LYS A 107 12.39 15.56 17.54
CA LYS A 107 13.41 16.59 17.32
C LYS A 107 14.14 16.35 16.00
N ASN A 108 14.64 17.43 15.39
CA ASN A 108 15.49 17.40 14.20
C ASN A 108 14.86 16.72 12.97
N VAL A 109 13.54 16.88 12.78
CA VAL A 109 12.84 16.38 11.59
C VAL A 109 12.96 17.38 10.45
N THR A 110 13.36 16.90 9.29
CA THR A 110 13.38 17.67 8.03
C THR A 110 12.35 17.06 7.08
N ARG A 111 11.45 17.90 6.58
CA ARG A 111 10.53 17.54 5.50
C ARG A 111 11.18 17.86 4.17
N TRP A 112 11.06 16.93 3.24
CA TRP A 112 11.51 17.07 1.86
C TRP A 112 10.29 17.02 0.95
N GLU A 113 10.18 17.97 0.03
CA GLU A 113 9.07 18.08 -0.90
C GLU A 113 9.62 18.29 -2.31
N LYS A 114 8.99 17.64 -3.30
CA LYS A 114 9.32 17.86 -4.70
C LYS A 114 8.02 18.01 -5.47
N MET A 115 7.90 19.13 -6.17
CA MET A 115 6.79 19.32 -7.10
C MET A 115 7.09 18.50 -8.35
N GLU A 116 6.16 17.62 -8.73
CA GLU A 116 6.18 17.05 -10.07
C GLU A 116 5.77 18.14 -11.07
N SER A 117 6.55 18.32 -12.13
CA SER A 117 6.14 19.17 -13.25
C SER A 117 4.93 18.52 -13.91
N MET A 118 3.78 19.20 -13.86
CA MET A 118 2.57 18.81 -14.59
C MET A 118 2.79 18.83 -16.11
#